data_AF-A0A5T0UKU4-F1
#
_entry.id   AF-A0A5T0UKU4-F1
#
_cell.length_a   1.000
_cell.length_b   1.000
_cell.length_c   1.000
_cell.angle_alpha   90.00
_cell.angle_beta   90.00
_cell.angle_gamma   90.00
#
_symmetry.space_group_name_H-M   'P 1'
#
loop_
_entity.id
_entity.type
_entity.pdbx_description
1 polymer ?
#
loop_
_entity_poly.entity_id
_entity_poly.type
_entity_poly.pdbx_seq_one_letter_code
_entity_poly.pdbx_strand_id
1 'polypeptide(L)'
;MARRKKKNYSQLLFLGFIVLLAVTFLTGMADKYFATSEMPQATTSNDEQAKQNFIKQLAPIAQAEQRQYGVLASITLAQAALESDWGKSELSAKYNNLFGIKNPNGSLMTTQEYVDGQWT
;
A
#
# COMPACT_ATOMS: atom_id res chain seq x y z
N MET A 1 70.82 -44.68 -6.50
CA MET A 1 70.67 -43.38 -7.19
C MET A 1 69.24 -42.89 -7.02
N ALA A 2 69.00 -41.69 -6.46
CA ALA A 2 67.66 -41.14 -6.26
C ALA A 2 67.45 -39.90 -7.16
N ARG A 3 66.49 -39.97 -8.11
CA ARG A 3 66.11 -38.86 -8.99
C ARG A 3 65.21 -37.86 -8.23
N ARG A 4 65.70 -36.66 -7.94
CA ARG A 4 64.89 -35.55 -7.41
C ARG A 4 64.02 -34.96 -8.52
N LYS A 5 62.68 -35.09 -8.39
CA LYS A 5 61.70 -34.43 -9.28
C LYS A 5 61.69 -32.93 -9.02
N LYS A 6 61.86 -32.12 -10.07
CA LYS A 6 61.71 -30.66 -10.02
C LYS A 6 60.22 -30.32 -9.84
N LYS A 7 59.90 -29.43 -8.90
CA LYS A 7 58.53 -28.99 -8.62
C LYS A 7 58.16 -27.82 -9.54
N ASN A 8 56.98 -27.87 -10.15
CA ASN A 8 56.48 -26.90 -11.13
C ASN A 8 55.83 -25.70 -10.45
N TYR A 9 56.65 -24.83 -9.86
CA TYR A 9 56.16 -23.65 -9.13
C TYR A 9 55.35 -22.68 -9.99
N SER A 10 55.61 -22.60 -11.30
CA SER A 10 54.82 -21.77 -12.23
C SER A 10 53.36 -22.22 -12.33
N GLN A 11 53.11 -23.53 -12.32
CA GLN A 11 51.75 -24.09 -12.34
C GLN A 11 51.03 -23.85 -11.01
N LEU A 12 51.75 -23.92 -9.88
CA LEU A 12 51.19 -23.62 -8.56
C LEU A 12 50.85 -22.13 -8.40
N LEU A 13 51.69 -21.23 -8.93
CA LEU A 13 51.42 -19.79 -8.94
C LEU A 13 50.21 -19.45 -9.81
N PHE A 14 50.07 -20.10 -10.98
CA PHE A 14 48.92 -19.90 -11.86
C PHE A 14 47.61 -20.42 -11.24
N LEU A 15 47.66 -21.58 -10.57
CA LEU A 15 46.51 -22.11 -9.83
C LEU A 15 46.10 -21.18 -8.68
N GLY A 16 47.07 -20.65 -7.94
CA GLY A 16 46.84 -19.69 -6.86
C GLY A 16 46.16 -18.41 -7.35
N PHE A 17 46.56 -17.89 -8.52
CA PHE A 17 45.94 -16.72 -9.12
C PHE A 17 44.48 -16.95 -9.54
N ILE A 18 44.17 -18.12 -10.12
CA ILE A 18 42.80 -18.51 -10.48
C ILE A 18 41.90 -18.63 -9.24
N VAL A 19 42.40 -19.22 -8.16
CA VAL A 19 41.66 -19.34 -6.90
C VAL A 19 41.40 -17.95 -6.29
N LEU A 20 42.37 -17.05 -6.35
CA LEU A 20 42.22 -15.68 -5.83
C LEU A 20 41.17 -14.89 -6.62
N LEU A 21 41.14 -15.03 -7.96
CA LEU A 21 40.10 -14.44 -8.81
C LEU A 21 38.70 -15.05 -8.57
N ALA A 22 38.62 -16.35 -8.29
CA ALA A 22 37.35 -16.99 -7.97
C ALA A 22 36.78 -16.48 -6.63
N VAL A 23 37.63 -16.31 -5.62
CA VAL A 23 37.23 -15.81 -4.29
C VAL A 23 36.74 -14.36 -4.36
N THR A 24 37.43 -13.48 -5.09
CA THR A 24 36.99 -12.08 -5.24
C THR A 24 35.69 -11.94 -6.04
N PHE A 25 35.46 -12.83 -7.01
CA PHE A 25 34.20 -12.89 -7.76
C PHE A 25 33.04 -13.39 -6.87
N LEU A 26 33.28 -14.39 -6.02
CA LEU A 26 32.30 -14.94 -5.08
C LEU A 26 31.88 -13.93 -4.00
N THR A 27 32.81 -13.16 -3.44
CA THR A 27 32.50 -12.15 -2.43
C THR A 27 31.73 -10.96 -3.00
N GLY A 28 32.10 -10.46 -4.20
CA GLY A 28 31.38 -9.36 -4.85
C GLY A 28 29.97 -9.72 -5.35
N MET A 29 29.72 -11.02 -5.58
CA MET A 29 28.39 -11.55 -5.85
C MET A 29 27.49 -11.49 -4.61
N ALA A 30 27.99 -11.88 -3.44
CA ALA A 30 27.21 -11.91 -2.19
C ALA A 30 26.65 -10.53 -1.79
N ASP A 31 27.42 -9.46 -1.95
CA ASP A 31 26.98 -8.10 -1.63
C ASP A 31 25.79 -7.64 -2.50
N LYS A 32 25.74 -8.06 -3.77
CA LYS A 32 24.62 -7.76 -4.68
C LYS A 32 23.37 -8.59 -4.39
N TYR A 33 23.54 -9.83 -3.94
CA TYR A 33 22.42 -10.67 -3.54
C TYR A 33 21.80 -10.21 -2.21
N PHE A 34 22.60 -9.68 -1.28
CA PHE A 34 22.10 -9.18 0.01
C PHE A 34 21.37 -7.83 -0.11
N ALA A 35 21.74 -7.00 -1.10
CA ALA A 35 21.13 -5.71 -1.34
C ALA A 35 19.79 -5.77 -2.12
N THR A 36 19.38 -6.94 -2.60
CA THR A 36 18.17 -7.12 -3.42
C THR A 36 17.11 -7.95 -2.68
N SER A 37 16.93 -7.71 -1.38
CA SER A 37 15.65 -8.01 -0.73
C SER A 37 14.77 -6.76 -0.84
N GLU A 38 14.34 -6.45 -2.06
CA GLU A 38 13.27 -5.47 -2.25
C GLU A 38 12.01 -6.10 -1.64
N MET A 39 11.65 -5.64 -0.43
CA MET A 39 10.30 -5.81 0.11
C MET A 39 9.33 -5.39 -0.99
N PRO A 40 8.31 -6.20 -1.34
CA PRO A 40 7.34 -5.83 -2.35
C PRO A 40 6.79 -4.45 -2.01
N GLN A 41 7.11 -3.42 -2.80
CA GLN A 41 6.43 -2.15 -2.66
C GLN A 41 4.96 -2.44 -2.98
N ALA A 42 4.11 -2.39 -1.95
CA ALA A 42 2.68 -2.39 -2.14
C ALA A 42 2.35 -1.18 -3.02
N THR A 43 2.12 -1.42 -4.30
CA THR A 43 1.56 -0.47 -5.24
C THR A 43 0.12 -0.24 -4.83
N THR A 44 -0.05 0.54 -3.77
CA THR A 44 -1.37 0.99 -3.31
C THR A 44 -1.96 1.77 -4.47
N SER A 45 -3.03 1.25 -5.07
CA SER A 45 -3.68 1.91 -6.20
C SER A 45 -4.11 3.31 -5.77
N ASN A 46 -4.20 4.24 -6.72
CA ASN A 46 -4.65 5.61 -6.44
C ASN A 46 -6.00 5.63 -5.71
N ASP A 47 -6.86 4.65 -5.97
CA ASP A 47 -8.13 4.47 -5.28
C ASP A 47 -7.96 4.10 -3.80
N GLU A 48 -7.09 3.15 -3.47
CA GLU A 48 -6.83 2.81 -2.08
C GLU A 48 -6.22 3.99 -1.31
N GLN A 49 -5.32 4.76 -1.93
CA GLN A 49 -4.81 5.98 -1.31
C GLN A 49 -5.90 7.02 -1.05
N ALA A 50 -6.85 7.18 -1.98
CA ALA A 50 -7.99 8.08 -1.80
C ALA A 50 -8.88 7.65 -0.62
N LYS A 51 -9.17 6.35 -0.49
CA LYS A 51 -9.92 5.79 0.65
C LYS A 51 -9.20 6.01 1.98
N GLN A 52 -7.89 5.79 2.03
CA GLN A 52 -7.08 6.06 3.22
C GLN A 52 -7.09 7.55 3.61
N ASN A 53 -7.00 8.43 2.62
CA ASN A 53 -7.09 9.88 2.85
C ASN A 53 -8.46 10.28 3.39
N PHE A 54 -9.55 9.72 2.83
CA PHE A 54 -10.91 9.91 3.31
C PHE A 54 -11.06 9.54 4.79
N ILE A 55 -10.59 8.34 5.18
CA ILE A 55 -10.61 7.89 6.58
C ILE A 55 -9.77 8.82 7.45
N LYS A 56 -8.55 9.14 7.02
CA LYS A 56 -7.62 9.98 7.78
C LYS A 56 -8.19 11.37 8.06
N GLN A 57 -8.92 11.94 7.10
CA GLN A 57 -9.56 13.24 7.24
C GLN A 57 -10.72 13.22 8.23
N LEU A 58 -11.58 12.19 8.20
CA LEU A 58 -12.80 12.14 9.00
C LEU A 58 -12.62 11.51 10.37
N ALA A 59 -11.61 10.66 10.57
CA ALA A 59 -11.42 9.92 11.81
C ALA A 59 -11.35 10.80 13.07
N PRO A 60 -10.65 11.95 13.10
CA PRO A 60 -10.62 12.81 14.28
C PRO A 60 -12.01 13.34 14.66
N ILE A 61 -12.83 13.68 13.66
CA ILE A 61 -14.19 14.20 13.84
C ILE A 61 -15.09 13.05 14.32
N ALA A 62 -15.06 11.90 13.66
CA ALA A 62 -15.86 10.74 14.05
C ALA A 62 -15.53 10.27 15.49
N GLN A 63 -14.27 10.35 15.91
CA GLN A 63 -13.87 10.05 17.29
C GLN A 63 -14.36 11.10 18.30
N ALA A 64 -14.43 12.37 17.91
CA ALA A 64 -15.00 13.43 18.75
C ALA A 64 -16.51 13.22 18.93
N GLU A 65 -17.23 12.96 17.83
CA GLU A 65 -18.66 12.64 17.84
C GLU A 65 -18.95 11.37 18.65
N GLN A 66 -18.08 10.35 18.57
CA GLN A 66 -18.20 9.16 19.42
C GLN A 66 -18.13 9.51 20.91
N ARG A 67 -17.19 10.37 21.32
CA ARG A 67 -17.08 10.79 22.73
C ARG A 67 -18.30 11.59 23.18
N GLN A 68 -18.90 12.36 22.29
CA GLN A 68 -20.02 13.24 22.59
C GLN A 68 -21.37 12.51 22.59
N TYR A 69 -21.60 11.63 21.62
CA TYR A 69 -22.91 11.03 21.36
C TYR A 69 -22.94 9.50 21.52
N GLY A 70 -21.79 8.84 21.70
CA GLY A 70 -21.71 7.40 21.96
C GLY A 70 -21.81 6.51 20.72
N VAL A 71 -22.00 7.06 19.52
CA VAL A 71 -21.98 6.29 18.27
C VAL A 71 -20.53 5.94 17.91
N LEU A 72 -20.24 4.66 17.65
CA LEU A 72 -18.89 4.24 17.31
C LEU A 72 -18.37 4.98 16.06
N ALA A 73 -17.15 5.51 16.15
CA ALA A 73 -16.49 6.19 15.04
C ALA A 73 -16.36 5.27 13.82
N SER A 74 -16.17 3.97 14.03
CA SER A 74 -16.14 2.97 12.97
C SER A 74 -17.46 2.90 12.19
N ILE A 75 -18.60 2.92 12.87
CA ILE A 75 -19.93 2.91 12.23
C ILE A 75 -20.11 4.21 11.44
N THR A 76 -19.81 5.35 12.06
CA THR A 76 -19.93 6.67 11.43
C THR A 76 -19.08 6.76 10.16
N LEU A 77 -17.82 6.33 10.21
CA LEU A 77 -16.91 6.31 9.05
C LEU A 77 -17.36 5.33 7.98
N ALA A 78 -17.86 4.15 8.35
CA ALA A 78 -18.35 3.17 7.39
C ALA A 78 -19.58 3.68 6.64
N GLN A 79 -20.53 4.30 7.34
CA GLN A 79 -21.70 4.91 6.70
C GLN A 79 -21.30 6.08 5.80
N ALA A 80 -20.45 6.99 6.28
CA ALA A 80 -19.95 8.08 5.46
C ALA A 80 -19.26 7.56 4.20
N ALA A 81 -18.43 6.52 4.29
CA ALA A 81 -17.75 5.94 3.13
C ALA A 81 -18.76 5.32 2.13
N LEU A 82 -19.77 4.61 2.62
CA LEU A 82 -20.78 3.95 1.80
C LEU A 82 -21.67 4.97 1.07
N GLU A 83 -22.25 5.91 1.80
CA GLU A 83 -23.25 6.86 1.29
C GLU A 83 -22.62 7.92 0.37
N SER A 84 -21.32 8.21 0.54
CA SER A 84 -20.62 9.22 -0.25
C SER A 84 -19.73 8.68 -1.37
N ASP A 85 -19.67 7.35 -1.55
CA ASP A 85 -18.66 6.70 -2.40
C ASP A 85 -17.24 7.19 -2.06
N TRP A 86 -16.84 7.06 -0.79
CA TRP A 86 -15.55 7.56 -0.29
C TRP A 86 -15.32 9.05 -0.58
N GLY A 87 -16.40 9.84 -0.55
CA GLY A 87 -16.41 11.28 -0.82
C GLY A 87 -16.55 11.66 -2.30
N LYS A 88 -16.64 10.68 -3.21
CA LYS A 88 -16.67 10.91 -4.67
C LYS A 88 -18.06 11.25 -5.23
N SER A 89 -19.15 10.99 -4.49
CA SER A 89 -20.49 11.32 -4.97
C SER A 89 -20.63 12.83 -5.23
N GLU A 90 -21.43 13.24 -6.21
CA GLU A 90 -21.64 14.66 -6.49
C GLU A 90 -22.16 15.39 -5.24
N LEU A 91 -23.05 14.73 -4.49
CA LEU A 91 -23.65 15.26 -3.28
C LEU A 91 -22.58 15.54 -2.19
N SER A 92 -21.64 14.63 -1.97
CA SER A 92 -20.55 14.85 -1.02
C SER A 92 -19.50 15.83 -1.54
N ALA A 93 -19.06 15.68 -2.79
CA ALA A 93 -17.96 16.45 -3.35
C ALA A 93 -18.30 17.94 -3.53
N LYS A 94 -19.55 18.24 -3.92
CA LYS A 94 -19.99 19.61 -4.18
C LYS A 94 -20.68 20.27 -2.99
N TYR A 95 -21.40 19.50 -2.17
CA TYR A 95 -22.23 20.04 -1.10
C TYR A 95 -21.82 19.58 0.30
N ASN A 96 -20.74 18.81 0.44
CA ASN A 96 -20.24 18.27 1.72
C ASN A 96 -21.27 17.42 2.49
N ASN A 97 -22.26 16.85 1.79
CA ASN A 97 -23.26 15.97 2.39
C ASN A 97 -22.83 14.51 2.25
N LEU A 98 -22.14 14.00 3.28
CA LEU A 98 -21.57 12.65 3.33
C LEU A 98 -22.59 11.54 3.62
N PHE A 99 -23.79 11.89 4.06
CA PHE A 99 -24.76 10.94 4.62
C PHE A 99 -26.08 10.91 3.84
N GLY A 100 -26.17 11.62 2.72
CA GLY A 100 -27.41 11.66 1.93
C GLY A 100 -28.60 12.26 2.66
N ILE A 101 -28.38 13.12 3.67
CA ILE A 101 -29.47 13.71 4.46
C ILE A 101 -30.25 14.68 3.56
N LYS A 102 -31.53 14.39 3.37
CA LYS A 102 -32.45 15.21 2.55
C LYS A 102 -32.73 16.55 3.24
N ASN A 103 -32.82 17.62 2.44
CA ASN A 103 -33.25 18.94 2.89
C ASN A 103 -34.50 19.36 2.09
N PRO A 104 -35.66 19.63 2.74
CA PRO A 104 -36.88 20.06 2.06
C PRO A 104 -36.72 21.35 1.23
N ASN A 105 -35.77 22.21 1.62
CA ASN A 105 -35.44 23.46 0.93
C ASN A 105 -34.15 23.35 0.10
N GLY A 106 -33.61 22.13 -0.05
CA GLY A 106 -32.37 21.87 -0.77
C GLY A 106 -32.56 21.74 -2.27
N SER A 107 -31.44 21.64 -2.99
CA SER A 107 -31.46 21.33 -4.43
C SER A 107 -32.00 19.93 -4.67
N LEU A 108 -32.92 19.80 -5.63
CA LEU A 108 -33.41 18.50 -6.07
C LEU A 108 -32.27 17.73 -6.75
N MET A 109 -31.98 16.53 -6.26
CA MET A 109 -31.03 15.60 -6.89
C MET A 109 -31.73 14.26 -7.08
N THR A 110 -31.44 13.58 -8.18
CA THR A 110 -31.99 12.25 -8.45
C THR A 110 -31.41 11.27 -7.44
N THR A 111 -32.29 10.64 -6.65
CA THR A 111 -31.95 9.55 -5.74
C THR A 111 -32.68 8.30 -6.19
N GLN A 112 -32.08 7.13 -5.97
CA GLN A 112 -32.80 5.86 -6.14
C GLN A 112 -33.58 5.56 -4.87
N GLU A 113 -34.85 5.18 -5.02
CA GLU A 113 -35.67 4.68 -3.92
C GLU A 113 -36.15 3.27 -4.25
N TYR A 114 -36.30 2.42 -3.23
CA TYR A 114 -36.86 1.08 -3.41
C TYR A 114 -38.23 1.03 -2.74
N VAL A 115 -39.29 0.95 -3.55
CA VAL A 115 -40.68 0.99 -3.10
C VAL A 115 -41.41 -0.21 -3.71
N ASP A 116 -42.11 -0.98 -2.87
CA ASP A 116 -42.94 -2.12 -3.28
C ASP A 116 -42.22 -3.15 -4.19
N GLY A 117 -40.93 -3.38 -3.93
CA GLY A 117 -40.15 -4.36 -4.67
C GLY A 117 -39.48 -3.83 -5.94
N GLN A 118 -39.62 -2.53 -6.24
CA GLN A 118 -39.11 -1.90 -7.45
C GLN A 118 -38.22 -0.69 -7.15
N TRP A 119 -37.16 -0.52 -7.95
CA TRP A 119 -36.33 0.68 -7.94
C TRP A 119 -37.04 1.79 -8.73
N THR A 120 -37.18 2.96 -8.11
CA THR A 120 -37.74 4.19 -8.70
C THR A 120 -36.80 5.37 -8.52
#